data_AF-A0A160IND0-F1
#
_entry.id   AF-A0A160IND0-F1
#
_cell.length_a   1.000
_cell.length_b   1.000
_cell.length_c   1.000
_cell.angle_alpha   90.00
_cell.angle_beta   90.00
_cell.angle_gamma   90.00
#
_symmetry.space_group_name_H-M   'P 1'
#
loop_
_entity.id
_entity.type
_entity.pdbx_description
1 polymer ?
#
loop_
_entity_poly.entity_id
_entity_poly.type
_entity_poly.pdbx_seq_one_letter_code
_entity_poly.pdbx_strand_id
1 'polypeptide(L)'
;MKKHQNEIVLGNFHSILTESETWKIGGFPLPDGSFHEFREPEAVVIVRNDELYVRVNPFTKSHPSVQFLDNAKHMYYSNDPIKVPQDGTVSFQWKMRSRPIGTNANDLYDGFVSVNLLDFTTGAALDFFAGNDQYASVYAVLPFPGVSVPETDKTRYFCIFKEDQEFNQREWNEFEITYNRSADEVKFLVNGNIVRTEKDVPIKFNEFTVALGLMTEKDLSPKGSTSLHGQGIIGEWSPMKVSF
;
A
#
# COMPACT_ATOMS: atom_id res chain seq x y z
N MET A 1 -24.51 -17.96 -20.80
CA MET A 1 -23.85 -16.69 -21.15
C MET A 1 -22.64 -16.51 -20.25
N LYS A 2 -21.43 -16.76 -20.76
CA LYS A 2 -20.17 -16.53 -20.03
C LYS A 2 -19.77 -15.06 -20.20
N LYS A 3 -19.84 -14.27 -19.14
CA LYS A 3 -19.14 -12.98 -19.09
C LYS A 3 -17.72 -13.25 -18.61
N HIS A 4 -16.80 -13.39 -19.56
CA HIS A 4 -15.38 -13.21 -19.31
C HIS A 4 -15.15 -11.72 -19.06
N GLN A 5 -15.21 -11.28 -17.82
CA GLN A 5 -14.44 -10.11 -17.41
C GLN A 5 -13.28 -10.66 -16.59
N ASN A 6 -12.26 -11.16 -17.28
CA ASN A 6 -11.00 -11.61 -16.67
C ASN A 6 -10.13 -10.42 -16.22
N GLU A 7 -10.69 -9.22 -16.21
CA GLU A 7 -9.97 -7.98 -15.93
C GLU A 7 -10.88 -6.93 -15.29
N ILE A 8 -10.35 -6.21 -14.31
CA ILE A 8 -10.94 -5.03 -13.66
C ILE A 8 -9.93 -3.90 -13.75
N VAL A 9 -10.40 -2.67 -13.95
CA VAL A 9 -9.56 -1.46 -13.82
C VAL A 9 -10.01 -0.70 -12.58
N LEU A 10 -9.16 -0.64 -11.58
CA LEU A 10 -9.35 0.16 -10.38
C LEU A 10 -8.73 1.54 -10.60
N GLY A 11 -9.59 2.48 -10.99
CA GLY A 11 -9.26 3.88 -11.25
C GLY A 11 -10.35 4.78 -10.69
N ASN A 12 -11.00 5.61 -11.52
CA ASN A 12 -12.09 6.48 -11.10
C ASN A 12 -11.70 7.39 -9.92
N PHE A 13 -10.49 7.96 -9.97
CA PHE A 13 -9.94 8.75 -8.87
C PHE A 13 -10.76 10.02 -8.57
N HIS A 14 -11.63 10.46 -9.47
CA HIS A 14 -12.60 11.52 -9.21
C HIS A 14 -13.50 11.21 -8.00
N SER A 15 -13.78 9.93 -7.72
CA SER A 15 -14.57 9.50 -6.55
C SER A 15 -13.88 9.69 -5.20
N ILE A 16 -12.56 9.94 -5.18
CA ILE A 16 -11.82 10.21 -3.93
C ILE A 16 -12.39 11.44 -3.21
N LEU A 17 -12.84 12.45 -3.96
CA LEU A 17 -13.36 13.69 -3.36
C LEU A 17 -14.76 13.53 -2.77
N THR A 18 -15.54 12.58 -3.29
CA THR A 18 -16.91 12.32 -2.82
C THR A 18 -16.98 11.14 -1.86
N GLU A 19 -15.93 10.33 -1.77
CA GLU A 19 -15.80 9.14 -0.91
C GLU A 19 -16.98 8.16 -1.03
N SER A 20 -17.63 8.14 -2.20
CA SER A 20 -18.97 7.55 -2.37
C SER A 20 -19.00 6.31 -3.25
N GLU A 21 -17.92 6.02 -3.98
CA GLU A 21 -17.89 4.96 -5.00
C GLU A 21 -16.67 4.06 -4.85
N THR A 22 -15.58 4.38 -5.54
CA THR A 22 -14.43 3.47 -5.70
C THR A 22 -13.43 3.59 -4.56
N TRP A 23 -13.27 4.80 -4.02
CA TRP A 23 -12.27 5.11 -2.99
C TRP A 23 -12.91 5.79 -1.79
N LYS A 24 -12.32 5.56 -0.62
CA LYS A 24 -12.62 6.25 0.64
C LYS A 24 -11.32 6.52 1.38
N ILE A 25 -11.32 7.45 2.33
CA ILE A 25 -10.16 7.58 3.21
C ILE A 25 -9.96 6.32 4.05
N GLY A 26 -8.70 5.89 4.10
CA GLY A 26 -8.25 4.77 4.90
C GLY A 26 -8.10 5.14 6.37
N GLY A 27 -8.12 4.13 7.23
CA GLY A 27 -8.01 4.31 8.66
C GLY A 27 -8.45 3.07 9.43
N PHE A 28 -8.39 3.15 10.75
CA PHE A 28 -8.80 2.06 11.62
C PHE A 28 -9.66 2.55 12.79
N PRO A 29 -10.64 1.75 13.23
CA PRO A 29 -11.30 1.98 14.51
C PRO A 29 -10.30 1.78 15.65
N LEU A 30 -10.39 2.63 16.67
CA LEU A 30 -9.58 2.55 17.87
C LEU A 30 -10.35 1.89 19.02
N PRO A 31 -9.66 1.33 20.03
CA PRO A 31 -10.32 0.69 21.18
C PRO A 31 -11.24 1.62 22.00
N ASP A 32 -11.02 2.94 21.93
CA ASP A 32 -11.85 3.94 22.59
C ASP A 32 -13.13 4.31 21.81
N GLY A 33 -13.36 3.66 20.67
CA GLY A 33 -14.51 3.90 19.80
C GLY A 33 -14.34 5.05 18.80
N SER A 34 -13.22 5.77 18.84
CA SER A 34 -12.88 6.76 17.81
C SER A 34 -12.36 6.07 16.54
N PHE A 35 -12.20 6.85 15.46
CA PHE A 35 -11.63 6.36 14.19
C PHE A 35 -10.40 7.18 13.83
N HIS A 36 -9.28 6.49 13.58
CA HIS A 36 -8.04 7.12 13.14
C HIS A 36 -7.99 7.19 11.62
N GLU A 37 -8.28 8.36 11.06
CA GLU A 37 -8.16 8.59 9.61
C GLU A 37 -6.73 8.94 9.18
N PHE A 38 -6.28 8.26 8.13
CA PHE A 38 -5.07 8.60 7.38
C PHE A 38 -5.38 9.73 6.39
N ARG A 39 -5.65 10.92 6.92
CA ARG A 39 -6.01 12.11 6.16
C ARG A 39 -5.18 13.31 6.57
N GLU A 40 -4.05 13.52 5.90
CA GLU A 40 -3.33 14.80 5.99
C GLU A 40 -4.26 15.98 5.65
N PRO A 41 -4.39 16.98 6.53
CA PRO A 41 -5.38 18.05 6.40
C PRO A 41 -5.10 18.97 5.22
N GLU A 42 -3.83 19.23 4.92
CA GLU A 42 -3.39 20.12 3.84
C GLU A 42 -2.99 19.35 2.57
N ALA A 43 -3.52 18.13 2.40
CA ALA A 43 -3.28 17.34 1.20
C ALA A 43 -3.91 18.02 -0.02
N VAL A 44 -3.09 18.25 -1.05
CA VAL A 44 -3.56 18.75 -2.35
C VAL A 44 -3.76 17.58 -3.30
N VAL A 45 -5.01 17.32 -3.65
CA VAL A 45 -5.42 16.22 -4.53
C VAL A 45 -5.77 16.76 -5.90
N ILE A 46 -5.19 16.19 -6.95
CA ILE A 46 -5.48 16.53 -8.35
C ILE A 46 -5.73 15.23 -9.10
N VAL A 47 -6.83 15.18 -9.86
CA VAL A 47 -7.11 14.10 -10.79
C VAL A 47 -7.08 14.67 -12.20
N ARG A 48 -6.22 14.13 -13.07
CA ARG A 48 -6.08 14.57 -14.45
C ARG A 48 -5.70 13.40 -15.33
N ASN A 49 -6.38 13.23 -16.46
CA ASN A 49 -6.15 12.12 -17.40
C ASN A 49 -6.22 10.75 -16.71
N ASP A 50 -7.19 10.58 -15.80
CA ASP A 50 -7.35 9.38 -14.97
C ASP A 50 -6.15 9.02 -14.07
N GLU A 51 -5.17 9.92 -13.91
CA GLU A 51 -4.08 9.78 -12.95
C GLU A 51 -4.41 10.54 -11.66
N LEU A 52 -4.02 9.95 -10.54
CA LEU A 52 -4.09 10.57 -9.23
C LEU A 52 -2.76 11.25 -8.92
N TYR A 53 -2.84 12.49 -8.44
CA TYR A 53 -1.74 13.24 -7.86
C TYR A 53 -2.14 13.66 -6.45
N VAL A 54 -1.27 13.40 -5.47
CA VAL A 54 -1.46 13.88 -4.09
C VAL A 54 -0.16 14.49 -3.60
N ARG A 55 -0.22 15.73 -3.12
CA ARG A 55 0.90 16.40 -2.46
C ARG A 55 0.58 16.69 -1.01
N VAL A 56 1.50 16.32 -0.12
CA VAL A 56 1.51 16.75 1.27
C VAL A 56 2.87 17.37 1.57
N ASN A 57 2.89 18.59 2.10
CA ASN A 57 4.14 19.24 2.50
C ASN A 57 3.90 20.41 3.48
N PRO A 58 4.33 20.30 4.75
CA PRO A 58 4.94 19.11 5.37
C PRO A 58 3.90 18.04 5.70
N PHE A 59 4.35 16.83 6.04
CA PHE A 59 3.54 15.87 6.79
C PHE A 59 3.24 16.42 8.19
N THR A 60 2.05 16.14 8.71
CA THR A 60 1.60 16.58 10.04
C THR A 60 0.97 15.46 10.86
N LYS A 61 0.55 14.35 10.22
CA LYS A 61 -0.03 13.20 10.90
C LYS A 61 1.03 12.35 11.57
N SER A 62 0.77 11.95 12.80
CA SER A 62 1.59 11.01 13.56
C SER A 62 0.73 10.31 14.61
N HIS A 63 1.23 9.22 15.16
CA HIS A 63 0.61 8.50 16.27
C HIS A 63 1.65 8.21 17.36
N PRO A 64 1.38 8.51 18.64
CA PRO A 64 2.42 8.50 19.66
C PRO A 64 2.88 7.10 20.10
N SER A 65 2.09 6.05 19.83
CA SER A 65 2.30 4.74 20.47
C SER A 65 1.96 3.51 19.63
N VAL A 66 1.50 3.67 18.39
CA VAL A 66 1.07 2.53 17.55
C VAL A 66 1.71 2.70 16.18
N GLN A 67 2.65 1.81 15.85
CA GLN A 67 3.57 1.98 14.71
C GLN A 67 2.82 2.14 13.38
N PHE A 68 1.92 1.22 13.03
CA PHE A 68 1.22 1.29 11.74
C PHE A 68 0.26 2.49 11.64
N LEU A 69 -0.24 3.02 12.77
CA LEU A 69 -1.00 4.26 12.79
C LEU A 69 -0.10 5.48 12.64
N ASP A 70 1.14 5.40 13.12
CA ASP A 70 2.12 6.45 12.89
C ASP A 70 2.55 6.47 11.43
N ASN A 71 2.79 5.31 10.82
CA ASN A 71 3.40 5.19 9.50
C ASN A 71 2.60 5.91 8.40
N ALA A 72 1.30 5.60 8.30
CA ALA A 72 0.44 6.15 7.27
C ALA A 72 0.06 7.61 7.55
N LYS A 73 0.32 8.48 6.58
CA LYS A 73 0.03 9.92 6.70
C LYS A 73 -1.25 10.26 5.96
N HIS A 74 -1.31 9.88 4.69
CA HIS A 74 -2.48 10.06 3.83
C HIS A 74 -2.71 8.78 3.04
N MET A 75 -3.89 8.17 3.13
CA MET A 75 -4.14 6.89 2.46
C MET A 75 -5.59 6.75 2.03
N TYR A 76 -5.81 6.23 0.82
CA TYR A 76 -7.12 5.82 0.33
C TYR A 76 -7.24 4.31 0.34
N TYR A 77 -8.43 3.79 0.64
CA TYR A 77 -8.79 2.39 0.45
C TYR A 77 -9.78 2.23 -0.70
N SER A 78 -9.65 1.16 -1.47
CA SER A 78 -10.71 0.71 -2.35
C SER A 78 -11.94 0.39 -1.51
N ASN A 79 -13.10 0.81 -2.00
CA ASN A 79 -14.34 0.61 -1.25
C ASN A 79 -14.75 -0.87 -1.23
N ASP A 80 -14.61 -1.53 -2.38
CA ASP A 80 -14.80 -2.96 -2.54
C ASP A 80 -13.45 -3.70 -2.58
N PRO A 81 -13.35 -4.86 -1.92
CA PRO A 81 -12.16 -5.70 -1.97
C PRO A 81 -12.16 -6.55 -3.26
N ILE A 82 -10.96 -6.78 -3.80
CA ILE A 82 -10.73 -7.69 -4.92
C ILE A 82 -10.63 -9.12 -4.38
N LYS A 83 -11.57 -9.99 -4.77
CA LYS A 83 -11.59 -11.39 -4.32
C LYS A 83 -10.53 -12.21 -5.04
N VAL A 84 -9.78 -13.02 -4.30
CA VAL A 84 -8.82 -13.97 -4.87
C VAL A 84 -9.55 -15.23 -5.31
N PRO A 85 -9.38 -15.72 -6.56
CA PRO A 85 -9.99 -16.97 -7.00
C PRO A 85 -9.48 -18.16 -6.18
N GLN A 86 -10.35 -19.11 -5.85
CA GLN A 86 -10.00 -20.29 -5.04
C GLN A 86 -8.86 -21.11 -5.66
N ASP A 87 -8.92 -21.35 -6.96
CA ASP A 87 -7.95 -22.12 -7.73
C ASP A 87 -7.36 -21.30 -8.88
N GLY A 88 -6.78 -20.14 -8.55
CA GLY A 88 -6.33 -19.21 -9.58
C GLY A 88 -5.21 -18.27 -9.17
N THR A 89 -4.90 -17.40 -10.11
CA THR A 89 -3.95 -16.31 -9.95
C THR A 89 -4.71 -15.01 -9.96
N VAL A 90 -4.22 -14.02 -9.22
CA VAL A 90 -4.63 -12.62 -9.40
C VAL A 90 -3.37 -11.80 -9.62
N SER A 91 -3.40 -10.89 -10.60
CA SER A 91 -2.31 -9.94 -10.82
C SER A 91 -2.81 -8.51 -10.73
N PHE A 92 -2.03 -7.66 -10.06
CA PHE A 92 -2.29 -6.24 -9.89
C PHE A 92 -1.14 -5.48 -10.53
N GLN A 93 -1.41 -4.71 -11.58
CA GLN A 93 -0.42 -3.95 -12.33
C GLN A 93 -0.80 -2.47 -12.34
N TRP A 94 0.15 -1.59 -12.03
CA TRP A 94 -0.06 -0.14 -12.04
C TRP A 94 1.25 0.59 -12.30
N LYS A 95 1.17 1.91 -12.48
CA LYS A 95 2.34 2.78 -12.45
C LYS A 95 2.24 3.69 -11.24
N MET A 96 3.37 3.95 -10.61
CA MET A 96 3.48 5.00 -9.60
C MET A 96 4.82 5.72 -9.68
N ARG A 97 4.87 6.92 -9.14
CA ARG A 97 6.11 7.64 -8.91
C ARG A 97 6.07 8.46 -7.64
N SER A 98 7.25 8.68 -7.09
CA SER A 98 7.47 9.43 -5.88
C SER A 98 8.36 10.64 -6.15
N ARG A 99 7.97 11.79 -5.60
CA ARG A 99 8.77 13.01 -5.61
C ARG A 99 8.83 13.57 -4.19
N PRO A 100 9.79 13.09 -3.38
CA PRO A 100 9.95 13.56 -2.01
C PRO A 100 10.35 15.04 -1.91
N ILE A 101 9.99 15.66 -0.80
CA ILE A 101 10.27 17.06 -0.48
C ILE A 101 10.97 17.09 0.88
N GLY A 102 12.26 17.41 0.90
CA GLY A 102 13.03 17.51 2.13
C GLY A 102 13.28 16.18 2.85
N THR A 103 13.10 15.03 2.19
CA THR A 103 13.48 13.73 2.76
C THR A 103 14.98 13.49 2.68
N ASN A 104 15.49 12.62 3.55
CA ASN A 104 16.87 12.17 3.54
C ASN A 104 17.15 11.23 2.36
N ALA A 105 18.34 11.35 1.77
CA ALA A 105 18.78 10.44 0.70
C ALA A 105 19.13 9.06 1.27
N ASN A 106 18.90 8.00 0.49
CA ASN A 106 19.10 6.59 0.90
C ASN A 106 18.28 6.18 2.14
N ASP A 107 17.15 6.85 2.36
CA ASP A 107 16.26 6.61 3.49
C ASP A 107 14.82 6.53 3.00
N LEU A 108 14.50 5.39 2.37
CA LEU A 108 13.16 5.09 1.86
C LEU A 108 12.05 5.42 2.89
N TYR A 109 12.33 5.12 4.15
CA TYR A 109 11.37 5.19 5.25
C TYR A 109 11.12 6.62 5.75
N ASP A 110 11.87 7.61 5.27
CA ASP A 110 11.67 9.02 5.62
C ASP A 110 10.47 9.67 4.90
N GLY A 111 10.05 9.05 3.78
CA GLY A 111 8.90 9.47 2.99
C GLY A 111 8.81 8.67 1.69
N PHE A 112 7.72 7.93 1.52
CA PHE A 112 7.48 7.13 0.33
C PHE A 112 6.02 7.14 -0.13
N VAL A 113 5.85 6.77 -1.39
CA VAL A 113 4.56 6.51 -2.04
C VAL A 113 4.35 5.00 -2.03
N SER A 114 3.15 4.55 -1.70
CA SER A 114 2.85 3.13 -1.62
C SER A 114 1.64 2.72 -2.45
N VAL A 115 1.65 1.44 -2.82
CA VAL A 115 0.44 0.66 -3.00
C VAL A 115 0.51 -0.50 -2.02
N ASN A 116 -0.55 -0.68 -1.23
CA ASN A 116 -0.67 -1.78 -0.29
C ASN A 116 -1.85 -2.67 -0.70
N LEU A 117 -1.65 -3.99 -0.74
CA LEU A 117 -2.72 -4.96 -0.95
C LEU A 117 -3.01 -5.62 0.39
N LEU A 118 -4.08 -5.16 1.05
CA LEU A 118 -4.41 -5.51 2.43
C LEU A 118 -5.50 -6.57 2.49
N ASP A 119 -5.20 -7.73 3.06
CA ASP A 119 -6.21 -8.76 3.36
C ASP A 119 -6.63 -8.66 4.83
N PHE A 120 -7.66 -7.85 5.10
CA PHE A 120 -8.23 -7.71 6.44
C PHE A 120 -8.99 -8.95 6.93
N THR A 121 -9.10 -10.01 6.14
CA THR A 121 -9.65 -11.29 6.61
C THR A 121 -8.59 -12.20 7.21
N THR A 122 -7.31 -11.96 6.91
CA THR A 122 -6.18 -12.79 7.38
C THR A 122 -5.07 -12.01 8.06
N GLY A 123 -5.08 -10.68 7.96
CA GLY A 123 -4.03 -9.80 8.45
C GLY A 123 -2.83 -9.69 7.51
N ALA A 124 -2.86 -10.37 6.36
CA ALA A 124 -1.74 -10.40 5.43
C ALA A 124 -1.71 -9.14 4.54
N ALA A 125 -0.52 -8.74 4.12
CA ALA A 125 -0.31 -7.60 3.23
C ALA A 125 0.81 -7.86 2.21
N LEU A 126 0.61 -7.37 1.00
CA LEU A 126 1.59 -7.36 -0.08
C LEU A 126 1.71 -5.94 -0.63
N ASP A 127 2.87 -5.31 -0.48
CA ASP A 127 3.00 -3.88 -0.77
C ASP A 127 4.21 -3.58 -1.64
N PHE A 128 4.15 -2.42 -2.30
CA PHE A 128 5.32 -1.76 -2.87
C PHE A 128 5.44 -0.35 -2.33
N PHE A 129 6.63 0.00 -1.87
CA PHE A 129 7.01 1.34 -1.41
C PHE A 129 7.98 1.92 -2.41
N ALA A 130 7.80 3.19 -2.82
CA ALA A 130 8.70 3.90 -3.71
C ALA A 130 9.08 5.26 -3.11
N GLY A 131 10.38 5.44 -2.87
CA GLY A 131 11.00 6.70 -2.51
C GLY A 131 11.59 7.40 -3.75
N ASN A 132 12.57 8.27 -3.52
CA ASN A 132 13.27 8.96 -4.61
C ASN A 132 14.24 8.02 -5.35
N ASP A 133 15.02 7.26 -4.60
CA ASP A 133 16.21 6.52 -5.02
C ASP A 133 16.18 5.04 -4.63
N GLN A 134 15.17 4.62 -3.87
CA GLN A 134 14.94 3.25 -3.44
C GLN A 134 13.46 2.88 -3.60
N TYR A 135 13.21 1.60 -3.78
CA TYR A 135 11.89 1.00 -3.58
C TYR A 135 12.02 -0.21 -2.64
N ALA A 136 10.91 -0.67 -2.08
CA ALA A 136 10.85 -1.93 -1.37
C ALA A 136 9.60 -2.71 -1.77
N SER A 137 9.75 -4.03 -1.92
CA SER A 137 8.62 -4.95 -1.87
C SER A 137 8.42 -5.43 -0.45
N VAL A 138 7.17 -5.49 0.00
CA VAL A 138 6.82 -5.86 1.38
C VAL A 138 5.90 -7.07 1.37
N TYR A 139 6.20 -8.03 2.24
CA TYR A 139 5.31 -9.14 2.56
C TYR A 139 5.16 -9.19 4.07
N ALA A 140 3.92 -9.07 4.57
CA ALA A 140 3.65 -8.98 5.98
C ALA A 140 2.41 -9.78 6.40
N VAL A 141 2.40 -10.12 7.69
CA VAL A 141 1.19 -10.52 8.44
C VAL A 141 1.18 -9.67 9.69
N LEU A 142 0.19 -8.78 9.78
CA LEU A 142 0.12 -7.73 10.78
C LEU A 142 -1.11 -7.89 11.68
N PRO A 143 -1.03 -7.47 12.95
CA PRO A 143 -2.17 -7.45 13.86
C PRO A 143 -3.05 -6.23 13.59
N PHE A 144 -3.69 -6.16 12.42
CA PHE A 144 -4.61 -5.06 12.11
C PHE A 144 -5.77 -5.00 13.12
N PRO A 145 -6.19 -3.80 13.56
CA PRO A 145 -7.33 -3.64 14.46
C PRO A 145 -8.59 -4.34 13.93
N GLY A 146 -9.18 -5.21 14.75
CA GLY A 146 -10.41 -5.94 14.39
C GLY A 146 -10.21 -7.16 13.49
N VAL A 147 -8.97 -7.49 13.11
CA VAL A 147 -8.66 -8.62 12.21
C VAL A 147 -8.15 -9.82 13.00
N SER A 148 -8.75 -11.00 12.74
CA SER A 148 -8.28 -12.27 13.29
C SER A 148 -7.31 -12.95 12.33
N VAL A 149 -6.04 -13.03 12.71
CA VAL A 149 -5.02 -13.75 11.93
C VAL A 149 -5.13 -15.25 12.17
N PRO A 150 -5.21 -16.10 11.12
CA PRO A 150 -5.22 -17.56 11.25
C PRO A 150 -4.05 -18.10 12.08
N GLU A 151 -4.30 -19.13 12.88
CA GLU A 151 -3.22 -19.84 13.57
C GLU A 151 -2.44 -20.70 12.58
N THR A 152 -1.12 -20.69 12.70
CA THR A 152 -0.19 -21.51 11.93
C THR A 152 0.86 -22.12 12.85
N ASP A 153 1.59 -23.12 12.37
CA ASP A 153 2.78 -23.65 13.07
C ASP A 153 4.02 -22.77 12.89
N LYS A 154 3.88 -21.59 12.26
CA LYS A 154 4.96 -20.66 11.89
C LYS A 154 4.88 -19.36 12.69
N THR A 155 5.84 -18.47 12.45
CA THR A 155 5.81 -17.09 12.96
C THR A 155 4.52 -16.40 12.52
N ARG A 156 3.69 -16.04 13.50
CA ARG A 156 2.34 -15.50 13.25
C ARG A 156 2.34 -14.09 12.67
N TYR A 157 3.20 -13.21 13.18
CA TYR A 157 3.29 -11.82 12.74
C TYR A 157 4.70 -11.51 12.27
N PHE A 158 4.81 -10.90 11.10
CA PHE A 158 6.07 -10.49 10.51
C PHE A 158 5.83 -9.38 9.49
N CYS A 159 6.89 -8.66 9.16
CA CYS A 159 6.92 -7.72 8.06
C CYS A 159 8.31 -7.80 7.42
N ILE A 160 8.38 -8.24 6.17
CA ILE A 160 9.64 -8.49 5.46
C ILE A 160 9.75 -7.50 4.31
N PHE A 161 10.71 -6.60 4.44
CA PHE A 161 11.10 -5.64 3.43
C PHE A 161 12.21 -6.23 2.56
N LYS A 162 12.13 -5.95 1.26
CA LYS A 162 13.25 -6.18 0.34
C LYS A 162 13.44 -4.93 -0.51
N GLU A 163 14.46 -4.17 -0.16
CA GLU A 163 14.86 -2.92 -0.79
C GLU A 163 15.74 -3.15 -2.02
N ASP A 164 15.61 -2.25 -2.99
CA ASP A 164 16.45 -2.22 -4.20
C ASP A 164 16.45 -0.78 -4.77
N GLN A 165 17.31 -0.54 -5.75
CA GLN A 165 17.53 0.74 -6.43
C GLN A 165 17.36 0.64 -7.95
N GLU A 166 17.12 -0.55 -8.52
CA GLU A 166 16.95 -0.73 -9.97
C GLU A 166 15.55 -0.31 -10.46
N PHE A 167 15.34 1.00 -10.62
CA PHE A 167 14.13 1.62 -11.18
C PHE A 167 14.44 3.04 -11.68
N ASN A 168 13.51 3.66 -12.42
CA ASN A 168 13.66 5.01 -12.94
C ASN A 168 13.34 6.05 -11.85
N GLN A 169 14.36 6.61 -11.21
CA GLN A 169 14.19 7.59 -10.12
C GLN A 169 13.32 8.79 -10.55
N ARG A 170 12.34 9.15 -9.72
CA ARG A 170 11.40 10.29 -9.94
C ARG A 170 10.52 10.18 -11.19
N GLU A 171 10.60 9.08 -11.92
CA GLU A 171 9.79 8.80 -13.10
C GLU A 171 8.71 7.77 -12.81
N TRP A 172 7.78 7.62 -13.74
CA TRP A 172 6.80 6.54 -13.68
C TRP A 172 7.49 5.19 -13.84
N ASN A 173 7.30 4.33 -12.86
CA ASN A 173 7.70 2.93 -12.93
C ASN A 173 6.45 2.07 -12.89
N GLU A 174 6.49 0.98 -13.64
CA GLU A 174 5.45 -0.04 -13.60
C GLU A 174 5.76 -1.04 -12.50
N PHE A 175 4.77 -1.32 -11.67
CA PHE A 175 4.84 -2.29 -10.59
C PHE A 175 3.78 -3.35 -10.81
N GLU A 176 4.10 -4.58 -10.46
CA GLU A 176 3.14 -5.68 -10.51
C GLU A 176 3.31 -6.61 -9.31
N ILE A 177 2.18 -7.00 -8.71
CA ILE A 177 2.13 -8.06 -7.70
C ILE A 177 1.20 -9.15 -8.23
N THR A 178 1.73 -10.36 -8.36
CA THR A 178 0.98 -11.54 -8.76
C THR A 178 0.92 -12.53 -7.62
N TYR A 179 -0.27 -12.98 -7.24
CA TYR A 179 -0.46 -14.05 -6.27
C TYR A 179 -1.15 -15.25 -6.91
N ASN A 180 -0.49 -16.41 -6.86
CA ASN A 180 -1.07 -17.69 -7.23
C ASN A 180 -1.46 -18.46 -5.96
N ARG A 181 -2.77 -18.56 -5.74
CA ARG A 181 -3.32 -19.17 -4.52
C ARG A 181 -3.09 -20.67 -4.44
N SER A 182 -3.12 -21.38 -5.56
CA SER A 182 -2.94 -22.84 -5.58
C SER A 182 -1.48 -23.24 -5.38
N ALA A 183 -0.54 -22.40 -5.84
CA ALA A 183 0.89 -22.63 -5.76
C ALA A 183 1.56 -22.00 -4.51
N ASP A 184 0.82 -21.25 -3.69
CA ASP A 184 1.38 -20.49 -2.56
C ASP A 184 2.57 -19.61 -2.96
N GLU A 185 2.40 -18.92 -4.10
CA GLU A 185 3.48 -18.15 -4.72
C GLU A 185 3.06 -16.70 -4.93
N VAL A 186 3.91 -15.77 -4.48
CA VAL A 186 3.79 -14.34 -4.79
C VAL A 186 5.00 -13.91 -5.62
N LYS A 187 4.76 -13.11 -6.66
CA LYS A 187 5.79 -12.46 -7.45
C LYS A 187 5.60 -10.96 -7.42
N PHE A 188 6.71 -10.25 -7.28
CA PHE A 188 6.79 -8.81 -7.37
C PHE A 188 7.64 -8.47 -8.59
N LEU A 189 7.15 -7.55 -9.41
CA LEU A 189 7.86 -7.07 -10.58
C LEU A 189 7.96 -5.55 -10.57
N VAL A 190 9.08 -5.06 -11.11
CA VAL A 190 9.31 -3.64 -11.41
C VAL A 190 9.77 -3.54 -12.85
N ASN A 191 9.08 -2.73 -13.65
CA ASN A 191 9.35 -2.52 -15.07
C ASN A 191 9.48 -3.84 -15.87
N GLY A 192 8.66 -4.84 -15.52
CA GLY A 192 8.66 -6.17 -16.15
C GLY A 192 9.72 -7.16 -15.64
N ASN A 193 10.62 -6.74 -14.75
CA ASN A 193 11.63 -7.62 -14.15
C ASN A 193 11.11 -8.18 -12.82
N ILE A 194 11.26 -9.50 -12.59
CA ILE A 194 10.94 -10.11 -11.29
C ILE A 194 12.01 -9.72 -10.28
N VAL A 195 11.61 -8.99 -9.25
CA VAL A 195 12.50 -8.48 -8.20
C VAL A 195 12.41 -9.33 -6.92
N ARG A 196 11.28 -10.04 -6.73
CA ARG A 196 11.06 -10.93 -5.59
C ARG A 196 10.08 -12.04 -5.95
N THR A 197 10.37 -13.24 -5.47
CA THR A 197 9.45 -14.38 -5.48
C THR A 197 9.41 -14.94 -4.08
N GLU A 198 8.21 -15.02 -3.51
CA GLU A 198 7.94 -15.75 -2.28
C GLU A 198 7.22 -17.06 -2.63
N LYS A 199 7.65 -18.16 -2.01
CA LYS A 199 7.06 -19.49 -2.17
C LYS A 199 6.66 -20.02 -0.79
N ASP A 200 5.77 -21.00 -0.79
CA ASP A 200 5.29 -21.63 0.44
C ASP A 200 4.69 -20.60 1.41
N VAL A 201 3.98 -19.60 0.85
CA VAL A 201 3.29 -18.55 1.61
C VAL A 201 2.40 -19.21 2.69
N PRO A 202 2.66 -19.00 3.99
CA PRO A 202 2.00 -19.73 5.07
C PRO A 202 0.52 -19.38 5.29
N ILE A 203 0.01 -18.33 4.64
CA ILE A 203 -1.37 -17.85 4.79
C ILE A 203 -1.99 -17.67 3.40
N LYS A 204 -3.18 -18.24 3.21
CA LYS A 204 -3.95 -18.04 1.98
C LYS A 204 -4.62 -16.68 2.00
N PHE A 205 -4.20 -15.78 1.12
CA PHE A 205 -4.92 -14.52 0.89
C PHE A 205 -6.31 -14.79 0.29
N ASN A 206 -7.33 -14.15 0.85
CA ASN A 206 -8.73 -14.30 0.43
C ASN A 206 -9.20 -13.17 -0.47
N GLU A 207 -8.80 -11.96 -0.12
CA GLU A 207 -9.19 -10.74 -0.81
C GLU A 207 -8.22 -9.62 -0.50
N PHE A 208 -8.22 -8.59 -1.35
CA PHE A 208 -7.38 -7.44 -1.17
C PHE A 208 -8.21 -6.15 -1.20
N THR A 209 -8.19 -5.41 -0.11
CA THR A 209 -8.42 -3.97 -0.14
C THR A 209 -7.16 -3.31 -0.69
N VAL A 210 -7.30 -2.63 -1.83
CA VAL A 210 -6.18 -1.89 -2.42
C VAL A 210 -6.07 -0.56 -1.71
N ALA A 211 -4.88 -0.19 -1.25
CA ALA A 211 -4.60 1.10 -0.65
C ALA A 211 -3.56 1.89 -1.44
N LEU A 212 -3.76 3.20 -1.55
CA LEU A 212 -2.80 4.15 -2.13
C LEU A 212 -2.33 5.08 -1.02
N GLY A 213 -1.03 5.09 -0.72
CA GLY A 213 -0.52 5.74 0.50
C GLY A 213 0.62 6.74 0.27
N LEU A 214 0.61 7.81 1.05
CA LEU A 214 1.78 8.59 1.40
C LEU A 214 2.14 8.27 2.84
N MET A 215 3.37 7.81 3.06
CA MET A 215 3.75 7.19 4.32
C MET A 215 5.19 7.55 4.72
N THR A 216 5.48 7.33 5.99
CA THR A 216 6.83 7.17 6.52
C THR A 216 6.86 5.87 7.33
N GLU A 217 8.03 5.32 7.62
CA GLU A 217 8.17 4.05 8.36
C GLU A 217 9.32 4.17 9.38
N LYS A 218 9.29 5.25 10.17
CA LYS A 218 10.28 5.48 11.22
C LYS A 218 9.80 4.85 12.52
N ASP A 219 10.69 4.10 13.16
CA ASP A 219 10.38 3.49 14.45
C ASP A 219 9.93 4.53 15.48
N LEU A 220 8.88 4.18 16.22
CA LEU A 220 8.52 4.91 17.42
C LEU A 220 9.66 4.85 18.43
N SER A 221 9.95 6.01 19.04
CA SER A 221 10.86 6.07 20.19
C SER A 221 10.09 5.89 21.50
N PRO A 222 10.77 5.68 22.63
CA PRO A 222 10.13 5.75 23.95
C PRO A 222 9.45 7.10 24.26
N LYS A 223 9.77 8.17 23.51
CA LYS A 223 9.18 9.50 23.65
C LYS A 223 8.04 9.76 22.65
N GLY A 224 7.70 8.77 21.82
CA GLY A 224 6.68 8.86 20.78
C GLY A 224 7.27 8.90 19.36
N SER A 225 6.46 9.39 18.43
CA SER A 225 6.79 9.42 17.00
C SER A 225 8.08 10.19 16.71
N THR A 226 8.88 9.63 15.80
CA THR A 226 10.10 10.24 15.25
C THR A 226 9.96 10.53 13.76
N SER A 227 8.77 10.30 13.21
CA SER A 227 8.57 10.16 11.78
C SER A 227 8.40 11.48 11.02
N LEU A 228 8.40 12.60 11.74
CA LEU A 228 8.23 13.96 11.21
C LEU A 228 9.42 14.85 11.57
N HIS A 229 9.98 15.52 10.56
CA HIS A 229 11.02 16.56 10.72
C HIS A 229 10.82 17.77 9.80
N GLY A 230 9.68 17.84 9.12
CA GLY A 230 9.31 18.93 8.20
C GLY A 230 9.33 18.52 6.72
N GLN A 231 9.55 17.24 6.44
CA GLN A 231 9.50 16.66 5.11
C GLN A 231 8.06 16.43 4.62
N GLY A 232 7.95 16.21 3.32
CA GLY A 232 6.70 15.89 2.64
C GLY A 232 6.97 15.08 1.38
N ILE A 233 5.91 14.86 0.60
CA ILE A 233 6.01 14.05 -0.61
C ILE A 233 4.92 14.42 -1.61
N ILE A 234 5.20 14.10 -2.86
CA ILE A 234 4.19 14.01 -3.91
C ILE A 234 4.15 12.57 -4.39
N GLY A 235 2.97 11.96 -4.30
CA GLY A 235 2.69 10.66 -4.87
C GLY A 235 1.75 10.75 -6.05
N GLU A 236 2.04 9.93 -7.06
CA GLU A 236 1.23 9.84 -8.27
C GLU A 236 1.00 8.38 -8.63
N TRP A 237 -0.23 8.06 -9.04
CA TRP A 237 -0.67 6.71 -9.41
C TRP A 237 -1.47 6.72 -10.71
N SER A 238 -1.24 5.71 -11.55
CA SER A 238 -2.14 5.39 -12.66
C SER A 238 -3.30 4.52 -12.17
N PRO A 239 -4.37 4.34 -12.97
CA PRO A 239 -5.33 3.28 -12.75
C PRO A 239 -4.62 1.93 -12.66
N MET A 240 -5.09 1.07 -11.77
CA MET A 240 -4.56 -0.27 -11.56
C MET A 240 -5.36 -1.27 -12.39
N LYS A 241 -4.66 -2.07 -13.18
CA LYS A 241 -5.19 -3.21 -13.91
C LYS A 241 -5.13 -4.44 -13.03
N VAL A 242 -6.25 -5.14 -12.89
CA VAL A 242 -6.37 -6.38 -12.12
C VAL A 242 -6.79 -7.50 -13.06
N SER A 243 -6.06 -8.62 -13.12
CA SER A 243 -6.39 -9.78 -13.96
C SER A 243 -6.49 -11.07 -13.14
N PHE A 244 -7.26 -12.05 -13.64
CA PHE A 244 -7.54 -13.34 -13.01
C PHE A 244 -7.29 -14.52 -13.95
#